data_AF-A0A9N8F5M5-F1
#
_entry.id   AF-A0A9N8F5M5-F1
#
_cell.length_a   1.000
_cell.length_b   1.000
_cell.length_c   1.000
_cell.angle_alpha   90.00
_cell.angle_beta   90.00
_cell.angle_gamma   90.00
#
_symmetry.space_group_name_H-M   'P 1'
#
loop_
_entity.id
_entity.type
_entity.pdbx_description
1 polymer ?
#
loop_
_entity_poly.entity_id
_entity_poly.type
_entity_poly.pdbx_seq_one_letter_code
_entity_poly.pdbx_strand_id
1 'polypeptide(L)'
;MANLIKSVLRDYDRLLVDCEAYGHDMAIILQMRKDNPPVQVPWHRSEAKPLLEKDIDEKKHLEIDPETGEKIKPRQLYQSRVEYREYKLKVFRDHLYQEVKKRERKQFRFEKKNSRTKTKQKLRAPATVVEGGPTYHDGYPRDEES
;
A
#
# COMPACT_ATOMS: atom_id res chain seq x y z
N MET A 1 -48.95 21.81 -34.56
CA MET A 1 -48.07 22.73 -33.82
C MET A 1 -48.49 22.95 -32.35
N ALA A 2 -49.77 23.08 -32.02
CA ALA A 2 -50.23 23.33 -30.63
C ALA A 2 -49.83 22.25 -29.59
N ASN A 3 -49.77 20.96 -29.98
CA ASN A 3 -49.41 19.88 -29.05
C ASN A 3 -47.93 19.88 -28.64
N LEU A 4 -47.04 20.31 -29.54
CA LEU A 4 -45.61 20.42 -29.25
C LEU A 4 -45.34 21.56 -28.27
N ILE A 5 -46.00 22.72 -28.47
CA ILE A 5 -45.87 23.86 -27.56
C ILE A 5 -46.32 23.47 -26.13
N LYS A 6 -47.42 22.72 -26.00
CA LYS A 6 -47.89 22.21 -24.71
C LYS A 6 -46.94 21.19 -24.07
N SER A 7 -46.20 20.39 -24.84
CA SER A 7 -45.19 19.51 -24.24
C SER A 7 -43.99 20.30 -23.76
N VAL A 8 -43.49 21.23 -24.57
CA VAL A 8 -42.34 22.08 -24.23
C VAL A 8 -42.62 22.90 -22.97
N LEU A 9 -43.82 23.46 -22.83
CA LEU A 9 -44.19 24.21 -21.63
C LEU A 9 -44.22 23.32 -20.38
N ARG A 10 -44.75 22.09 -20.47
CA ARG A 10 -44.73 21.14 -19.35
C ARG A 10 -43.31 20.73 -18.94
N ASP A 11 -42.44 20.53 -19.92
CA ASP A 11 -41.04 20.19 -19.66
C ASP A 11 -40.31 21.37 -19.02
N TYR A 12 -40.63 22.60 -19.42
CA TYR A 12 -40.10 23.82 -18.82
C TYR A 12 -40.57 23.99 -17.37
N ASP A 13 -41.86 23.80 -17.09
CA ASP A 13 -42.41 23.86 -15.73
C ASP A 13 -41.75 22.81 -14.83
N ARG A 14 -41.55 21.60 -15.35
CA ARG A 14 -40.83 20.54 -14.62
C ARG A 14 -39.38 20.92 -14.35
N LEU A 15 -38.68 21.49 -15.32
CA LEU A 15 -37.30 21.95 -15.15
C LEU A 15 -37.20 23.01 -14.03
N LEU A 16 -38.14 23.95 -13.95
CA LEU A 16 -38.15 24.96 -12.90
C LEU A 16 -38.28 24.31 -11.51
N VAL A 17 -39.21 23.36 -11.36
CA VAL A 17 -39.38 22.62 -10.10
C VAL A 17 -38.11 21.83 -9.74
N ASP A 18 -37.50 21.16 -10.71
CA ASP A 18 -36.25 20.41 -10.48
C ASP A 18 -35.09 21.34 -10.08
N CYS A 19 -35.00 22.53 -10.67
CA CYS A 19 -34.02 23.55 -10.31
C CYS A 19 -34.23 24.08 -8.89
N GLU A 20 -35.47 24.36 -8.49
CA GLU A 20 -35.82 24.82 -7.14
C GLU A 20 -35.51 23.74 -6.09
N ALA A 21 -35.90 22.50 -6.36
CA ALA A 21 -35.62 21.36 -5.49
C ALA A 21 -34.10 21.15 -5.31
N TYR A 22 -33.34 21.19 -6.41
CA TYR A 22 -31.88 21.11 -6.37
C TYR A 22 -31.27 22.26 -5.56
N GLY A 23 -31.74 23.49 -5.76
CA GLY A 23 -31.29 24.65 -5.00
C GLY A 23 -31.52 24.51 -3.50
N HIS A 24 -32.70 23.99 -3.11
CA HIS A 24 -33.05 23.70 -1.73
C HIS A 24 -32.14 22.62 -1.12
N ASP A 25 -31.94 21.49 -1.80
CA ASP A 25 -31.07 20.41 -1.32
C ASP A 25 -29.62 20.89 -1.17
N MET A 26 -29.14 21.70 -2.11
CA MET A 26 -27.82 22.31 -2.02
C MET A 26 -27.71 23.26 -0.82
N ALA A 27 -28.73 24.06 -0.55
CA ALA A 27 -28.76 24.94 0.63
C ALA A 27 -28.69 24.14 1.94
N ILE A 28 -29.41 23.02 2.04
CA ILE A 28 -29.33 22.10 3.19
C ILE A 28 -27.92 21.55 3.35
N ILE A 29 -27.30 21.05 2.27
CA ILE A 29 -25.94 20.48 2.32
C ILE A 29 -24.92 21.55 2.76
N LEU A 30 -25.02 22.76 2.23
CA LEU A 30 -24.14 23.87 2.59
C LEU A 30 -24.30 24.27 4.06
N GLN A 31 -25.55 24.32 4.54
CA GLN A 31 -25.83 24.59 5.95
C GLN A 31 -25.26 23.49 6.85
N MET A 32 -25.45 22.21 6.51
CA MET A 32 -24.87 21.08 7.23
C MET A 32 -23.34 21.13 7.30
N ARG A 33 -22.66 21.56 6.23
CA ARG A 33 -21.19 21.73 6.21
C ARG A 33 -20.72 22.93 7.01
N LYS A 34 -21.52 23.98 7.09
CA LYS A 34 -21.23 25.14 7.94
C LYS A 34 -21.33 24.78 9.41
N ASP A 35 -22.37 24.03 9.78
CA ASP A 35 -22.62 23.61 11.16
C ASP A 35 -21.66 22.48 11.59
N ASN A 36 -21.17 21.69 10.63
CA ASN A 36 -20.16 20.65 10.85
C ASN A 36 -18.89 20.98 10.05
N PRO A 37 -17.97 21.80 10.61
CA PRO A 37 -16.72 22.10 9.93
C PRO A 37 -16.00 20.81 9.53
N PRO A 38 -15.25 20.82 8.42
CA PRO A 38 -14.63 19.62 7.89
C PRO A 38 -13.80 18.94 8.98
N VAL A 39 -14.13 17.67 9.24
CA VAL A 39 -13.33 16.78 10.09
C VAL A 39 -11.89 16.86 9.60
N GLN A 40 -10.96 17.01 10.54
CA GLN A 40 -9.52 17.00 10.31
C GLN A 40 -9.16 16.06 9.15
N VAL A 41 -8.42 16.59 8.16
CA VAL A 41 -8.10 15.87 6.92
C VAL A 41 -7.62 14.45 7.30
N PRO A 42 -8.21 13.38 6.76
CA PRO A 42 -7.77 12.03 7.10
C PRO A 42 -6.29 11.82 6.77
N TRP A 43 -5.53 11.15 7.64
CA TRP A 43 -4.08 10.94 7.50
C TRP A 43 -3.66 10.48 6.09
N HIS A 44 -4.42 9.59 5.46
CA HIS A 44 -4.10 9.05 4.15
C HIS A 44 -4.18 10.06 2.99
N ARG A 45 -4.86 11.19 3.19
CA ARG A 45 -4.95 12.32 2.23
C ARG A 45 -4.09 13.51 2.64
N SER A 46 -3.39 13.40 3.76
CA SER A 46 -2.57 14.46 4.32
C SER A 46 -1.20 14.53 3.65
N GLU A 47 -0.58 15.69 3.74
CA GLU A 47 0.82 15.89 3.33
C GLU A 47 1.79 15.17 4.28
N ALA A 48 1.39 14.92 5.53
CA ALA A 48 2.18 14.20 6.52
C ALA A 48 2.54 12.76 6.06
N LYS A 49 1.65 12.08 5.33
CA LYS A 49 1.89 10.70 4.89
C LYS A 49 3.10 10.56 3.95
N PRO A 50 3.16 11.24 2.78
CA PRO A 50 4.31 11.11 1.88
C PRO A 50 5.61 11.59 2.53
N LEU A 51 5.55 12.57 3.44
CA LEU A 51 6.73 13.02 4.18
C LEU A 51 7.23 11.94 5.15
N LEU A 52 6.32 11.24 5.85
CA LEU A 52 6.68 10.13 6.72
C LEU A 52 7.31 8.97 5.94
N GLU A 53 6.76 8.66 4.76
CA GLU A 53 7.33 7.63 3.88
C GLU A 53 8.78 7.98 3.50
N LYS A 54 9.04 9.25 3.12
CA LYS A 54 10.40 9.74 2.84
C LYS A 54 11.33 9.66 4.05
N ASP A 55 10.87 10.08 5.23
CA ASP A 55 11.68 10.01 6.45
C ASP A 55 12.00 8.55 6.86
N ILE A 56 11.13 7.61 6.53
CA ILE A 56 11.40 6.18 6.71
C ILE A 56 12.40 5.68 5.65
N ASP A 57 12.30 6.12 4.39
CA ASP A 57 13.27 5.81 3.33
C ASP A 57 14.69 6.31 3.69
N GLU A 58 14.76 7.52 4.23
CA GLU A 58 15.99 8.14 4.75
C GLU A 58 16.46 7.51 6.07
N LYS A 59 15.72 6.56 6.63
CA LYS A 59 16.00 5.87 7.90
C LYS A 59 16.14 6.80 9.11
N LYS A 60 15.54 7.99 9.08
CA LYS A 60 15.58 8.94 10.23
C LYS A 60 15.03 8.36 11.52
N HIS A 61 14.02 7.50 11.42
CA HIS A 61 13.47 6.79 12.58
C HIS A 61 14.44 5.79 13.25
N LEU A 62 15.58 5.49 12.61
CA LEU A 62 16.65 4.63 13.13
C LEU A 62 17.92 5.42 13.50
N GLU A 63 17.97 6.71 13.16
CA GLU A 63 19.10 7.56 13.51
C GLU A 63 19.27 7.60 15.02
N ILE A 64 20.52 7.76 15.44
CA ILE A 64 20.90 7.88 16.84
C ILE A 64 20.90 9.37 17.16
N ASP A 65 20.19 9.74 18.22
CA ASP A 65 20.20 11.07 18.76
C ASP A 65 21.61 11.39 19.31
N PRO A 66 22.28 12.45 18.84
CA PRO A 66 23.62 12.80 19.28
C PRO A 66 23.70 13.15 20.77
N GLU A 67 22.60 13.61 21.39
CA GLU A 67 22.59 14.00 22.81
C GLU A 67 22.42 12.81 23.74
N THR A 68 21.55 11.86 23.38
CA THR A 68 21.22 10.70 24.24
C THR A 68 21.94 9.42 23.85
N GLY A 69 22.48 9.31 22.63
CA GLY A 69 23.05 8.07 22.11
C GLY A 69 22.02 6.96 21.86
N GLU A 70 20.72 7.28 21.95
CA GLU A 70 19.60 6.36 21.70
C GLU A 70 19.00 6.58 20.32
N LYS A 71 18.22 5.61 19.81
CA LYS A 71 17.44 5.81 18.59
C LYS A 71 16.43 6.94 18.77
N ILE A 72 16.28 7.79 17.75
CA ILE A 72 15.31 8.88 17.73
C ILE A 72 13.92 8.35 18.10
N LYS A 73 13.35 8.93 19.16
CA LYS A 73 12.01 8.54 19.62
C LYS A 73 10.98 9.09 18.64
N PRO A 74 9.85 8.40 18.40
CA PRO A 74 8.78 8.91 17.53
C PRO A 74 8.28 10.31 17.90
N ARG A 75 8.40 10.71 19.17
CA ARG A 75 8.06 12.06 19.63
C ARG A 75 8.99 13.13 19.04
N GLN A 76 10.28 12.84 18.91
CA GLN A 76 11.27 13.76 18.33
C GLN A 76 11.06 13.86 16.82
N LEU A 77 10.87 12.72 16.14
CA LEU A 77 10.53 12.72 14.71
C LEU A 77 9.22 13.48 14.43
N TYR A 78 8.23 13.37 15.31
CA TYR A 78 6.99 14.16 15.22
C TYR A 78 7.23 15.68 15.35
N GLN A 79 8.24 16.08 16.13
CA GLN A 79 8.57 17.50 16.32
C GLN A 79 9.40 18.07 15.17
N SER A 80 10.00 17.26 14.30
CA SER A 80 10.87 17.76 13.23
C SER A 80 10.13 18.52 12.13
N ARG A 81 8.85 18.19 11.89
CA ARG A 81 8.02 18.78 10.83
C ARG A 81 6.71 19.34 11.40
N VAL A 82 6.15 20.36 10.76
CA VAL A 82 4.91 21.00 11.22
C VAL A 82 3.68 20.20 10.77
N GLU A 83 3.76 19.59 9.59
CA GLU A 83 2.71 18.79 8.95
C GLU A 83 2.35 17.57 9.81
N TYR A 84 3.32 17.01 10.54
CA TYR A 84 3.05 15.93 11.50
C TYR A 84 2.20 16.41 12.67
N ARG A 85 2.39 17.66 13.10
CA ARG A 85 1.74 18.24 14.28
C ARG A 85 0.26 18.52 14.08
N GLU A 86 -0.21 18.54 12.83
CA GLU A 86 -1.65 18.58 12.52
C GLU A 86 -2.38 17.41 13.16
N TYR A 87 -1.73 16.25 13.29
CA TYR A 87 -2.31 15.05 13.86
C TYR A 87 -1.92 14.88 15.33
N LYS A 88 -2.81 14.26 16.11
CA LYS A 88 -2.47 13.84 17.48
C LYS A 88 -1.26 12.91 17.44
N LEU A 89 -0.30 13.10 18.36
CA LEU A 89 0.93 12.30 18.45
C LEU A 89 0.68 10.78 18.45
N LYS A 90 -0.42 10.32 19.07
CA LYS A 90 -0.81 8.90 19.05
C LYS A 90 -1.07 8.39 17.62
N VAL A 91 -1.82 9.14 16.82
CA VAL A 91 -2.16 8.79 15.43
C VAL A 91 -0.88 8.72 14.59
N PHE A 92 0.03 9.69 14.76
CA PHE A 92 1.33 9.69 14.10
C PHE A 92 2.14 8.42 14.44
N ARG A 93 2.25 8.07 15.73
CA ARG A 93 2.99 6.89 16.19
C ARG A 93 2.43 5.60 15.57
N ASP A 94 1.11 5.45 15.57
CA ASP A 94 0.46 4.28 15.01
C ASP A 94 0.79 4.13 13.52
N HIS A 95 0.77 5.23 12.76
CA HIS A 95 1.13 5.22 11.33
C HIS A 95 2.62 4.98 11.07
N LEU A 96 3.52 5.54 11.88
CA LEU A 96 4.95 5.23 11.82
C LEU A 96 5.20 3.73 11.97
N TYR A 97 4.64 3.11 13.02
CA TYR A 97 4.83 1.67 13.26
C TYR A 97 4.17 0.81 12.19
N GLN A 98 2.98 1.19 11.71
CA GLN A 98 2.31 0.48 10.62
C GLN A 98 3.16 0.50 9.35
N GLU A 99 3.75 1.63 8.98
CA GLU A 99 4.53 1.77 7.75
C GLU A 99 5.85 1.00 7.82
N VAL A 100 6.55 1.06 8.97
CA VAL A 100 7.76 0.24 9.23
C VAL A 100 7.43 -1.25 9.08
N LYS A 101 6.41 -1.74 9.80
CA LYS A 101 5.97 -3.14 9.77
C LYS A 101 5.53 -3.59 8.38
N LYS A 102 4.87 -2.70 7.63
CA LYS A 102 4.44 -2.95 6.25
C LYS A 102 5.64 -3.15 5.32
N ARG A 103 6.69 -2.33 5.45
CA ARG A 103 7.93 -2.44 4.67
C ARG A 103 8.69 -3.73 4.97
N GLU A 104 8.86 -4.08 6.24
CA GLU A 104 9.48 -5.35 6.66
C GLU A 104 8.74 -6.56 6.08
N ARG A 105 7.40 -6.58 6.21
CA ARG A 105 6.57 -7.64 5.64
C ARG A 105 6.69 -7.72 4.12
N LYS A 106 6.82 -6.58 3.44
CA LYS A 106 7.00 -6.54 1.98
C LYS A 106 8.36 -7.12 1.59
N GLN A 107 9.43 -6.75 2.29
CA GLN A 107 10.78 -7.29 2.08
C GLN A 107 10.80 -8.81 2.29
N PHE A 108 10.27 -9.29 3.41
CA PHE A 108 10.16 -10.73 3.69
C PHE A 108 9.40 -11.50 2.60
N ARG A 109 8.27 -10.96 2.11
CA ARG A 109 7.52 -11.58 1.00
C ARG A 109 8.35 -11.61 -0.29
N PHE A 110 9.09 -10.55 -0.57
CA PHE A 110 9.95 -10.46 -1.75
C PHE A 110 11.08 -11.48 -1.69
N GLU A 111 11.77 -11.58 -0.56
CA GLU A 111 12.82 -12.57 -0.31
C GLU A 111 12.29 -14.01 -0.41
N LYS A 112 11.14 -14.28 0.21
CA LYS A 112 10.46 -15.59 0.12
C LYS A 112 10.04 -15.94 -1.31
N LYS A 113 9.65 -14.96 -2.11
CA LYS A 113 9.33 -15.17 -3.54
C LYS A 113 10.61 -15.46 -4.33
N ASN A 114 11.68 -14.71 -4.08
CA ASN A 114 12.97 -14.89 -4.75
C ASN A 114 13.64 -16.23 -4.41
N SER A 115 13.51 -16.72 -3.17
CA SER A 115 14.04 -18.05 -2.82
C SER A 115 13.33 -19.16 -3.59
N ARG A 116 11.99 -19.10 -3.70
CA ARG A 116 11.20 -20.07 -4.47
C ARG A 116 11.56 -20.12 -5.95
N THR A 117 11.81 -18.98 -6.58
CA THR A 117 12.19 -18.93 -8.01
C THR A 117 13.59 -19.47 -8.23
N LYS A 118 14.55 -19.13 -7.34
CA LYS A 118 15.91 -19.69 -7.38
C LYS A 118 15.92 -21.20 -7.20
N THR A 119 15.13 -21.76 -6.27
CA THR A 119 15.00 -23.22 -6.10
C THR A 119 14.44 -23.89 -7.36
N LYS A 120 13.43 -23.29 -8.01
CA LYS A 120 12.89 -23.81 -9.27
C LYS A 120 13.88 -23.74 -10.43
N GLN A 121 14.69 -22.69 -10.52
CA GLN A 121 15.78 -22.62 -11.50
C GLN A 121 16.85 -23.67 -11.23
N LYS A 122 17.22 -23.92 -9.96
CA LYS A 122 18.17 -24.97 -9.59
C LYS A 122 17.66 -26.37 -9.95
N LEU A 123 16.36 -26.62 -9.83
CA LEU A 123 15.71 -27.89 -10.23
C LEU A 123 15.50 -28.01 -11.76
N ARG A 124 15.59 -26.90 -12.50
CA ARG A 124 15.44 -26.85 -13.97
C ARG A 124 16.76 -26.67 -14.71
N ALA A 125 17.87 -26.49 -14.01
CA ALA A 125 19.18 -26.54 -14.63
C ALA A 125 19.33 -27.92 -15.28
N PRO A 126 19.72 -28.01 -16.56
CA PRO A 126 19.94 -29.30 -17.19
C PRO A 126 20.98 -30.03 -16.34
N ALA A 127 20.63 -31.24 -15.87
CA ALA A 127 21.64 -32.15 -15.35
C ALA A 127 22.75 -32.16 -16.38
N THR A 128 23.92 -31.64 -16.02
CA THR A 128 25.12 -31.80 -16.83
C THR A 128 25.17 -33.27 -17.18
N VAL A 129 24.99 -33.55 -18.47
CA VAL A 129 25.11 -34.89 -19.05
C VAL A 129 26.52 -35.32 -18.70
N VAL A 130 26.64 -36.09 -17.62
CA VAL A 130 27.87 -36.81 -17.31
C VAL A 130 27.88 -37.93 -18.33
N GLU A 131 28.55 -37.69 -19.45
CA GLU A 131 28.94 -38.73 -20.40
C GLU A 131 29.81 -39.73 -19.65
N GLY A 132 29.19 -40.83 -19.25
CA GLY A 132 29.82 -41.86 -18.44
C GLY A 132 28.82 -42.98 -18.20
N GLY A 133 28.31 -43.57 -19.29
CA GLY A 133 27.49 -44.76 -19.22
C GLY A 133 28.28 -45.90 -18.57
N PRO A 134 27.71 -46.64 -17.60
CA PRO A 134 28.35 -47.83 -17.09
C PRO A 134 28.39 -48.90 -18.18
N THR A 135 29.60 -49.22 -18.64
CA THR A 135 29.87 -50.40 -19.46
C THR A 135 29.61 -51.65 -18.63
N TYR A 136 28.59 -52.43 -18.98
CA TYR A 136 28.33 -53.74 -18.41
C TYR A 136 29.43 -54.71 -18.87
N HIS A 137 30.37 -55.04 -17.99
CA HIS A 137 31.19 -56.24 -18.14
C HIS A 137 30.38 -57.43 -17.63
N ASP A 138 29.80 -58.16 -18.58
CA ASP A 138 29.16 -59.45 -18.35
C ASP A 138 30.26 -60.48 -18.10
N GLY A 139 30.29 -61.04 -16.89
CA GLY A 139 31.38 -61.89 -16.41
C GLY A 139 30.99 -62.59 -15.12
N TYR A 140 29.98 -63.46 -15.19
CA TYR A 140 29.74 -64.43 -14.13
C TYR A 140 30.67 -65.64 -14.34
N PRO A 141 31.49 -66.02 -13.34
CA PRO A 141 32.20 -67.28 -13.33
C PRO A 141 31.18 -68.43 -13.23
N ARG A 142 31.34 -69.44 -14.08
CA ARG A 142 30.59 -70.69 -14.02
C ARG A 142 31.28 -71.59 -12.99
N ASP A 143 30.69 -71.72 -11.82
CA ASP A 143 31.15 -72.68 -10.82
C ASP A 143 30.87 -74.11 -11.33
N GLU A 144 31.94 -74.84 -11.61
CA GLU A 144 31.96 -76.30 -11.75
C GLU A 144 32.22 -76.91 -10.38
N GLU A 145 31.28 -77.73 -9.88
CA GLU A 145 31.42 -78.75 -8.82
C GLU A 145 30.01 -79.39 -8.68
N SER A 146 29.74 -80.69 -8.66
CA SER A 146 30.48 -81.96 -8.58
C SER A 146 29.67 -83.05 -9.28
#